data_AF-A0A7W5M3M0-F1
#
_entry.id   AF-A0A7W5M3M0-F1
#
_cell.length_a   1.000
_cell.length_b   1.000
_cell.length_c   1.000
_cell.angle_alpha   90.00
_cell.angle_beta   90.00
_cell.angle_gamma   90.00
#
_symmetry.space_group_name_H-M   'P 1'
#
loop_
_entity.id
_entity.type
_entity.pdbx_description
1 polymer ?
#
loop_
_entity_poly.entity_id
_entity_poly.type
_entity_poly.pdbx_seq_one_letter_code
_entity_poly.pdbx_strand_id
1 'polypeptide(L)'
;MPFSNNTEAQIVRDLRASGDLTISLVAEEGEEIVGHVAFSPITVGDIEDGWFGLGPISVKPERQRQGIGRALILKGLGLLRECDATGCALIGNPAVYRGVGFESDGKLTYGDLDTRYVQRIVFKGSPPSGALKFSPVFDK
;
A
#
# COMPACT_ATOMS: atom_id res chain seq x y z
N MET A 1 -9.42 -15.03 2.86
CA MET A 1 -9.16 -15.04 1.40
C MET A 1 -7.68 -14.78 1.19
N PRO A 2 -6.95 -15.61 0.43
CA PRO A 2 -5.61 -15.24 -0.02
C PRO A 2 -5.73 -14.03 -0.95
N PHE A 3 -4.92 -12.99 -0.72
CA PHE A 3 -4.93 -11.76 -1.53
C PHE A 3 -4.01 -11.86 -2.76
N SER A 4 -3.40 -13.02 -3.01
CA SER A 4 -2.39 -13.23 -4.06
C SER A 4 -3.01 -13.89 -5.30
N ASN A 5 -3.36 -13.10 -6.31
CA ASN A 5 -3.92 -13.61 -7.58
C ASN A 5 -2.85 -13.84 -8.68
N ASN A 6 -1.56 -13.90 -8.36
CA ASN A 6 -0.44 -13.90 -9.32
C ASN A 6 -0.42 -12.68 -10.29
N THR A 7 -1.33 -11.71 -10.10
CA THR A 7 -1.43 -10.48 -10.89
C THR A 7 -0.49 -9.38 -10.39
N GLU A 8 0.14 -9.56 -9.23
CA GLU A 8 1.00 -8.56 -8.56
C GLU A 8 2.12 -8.05 -9.49
N ALA A 9 2.82 -8.97 -10.17
CA ALA A 9 3.87 -8.60 -11.11
C ALA A 9 3.35 -7.87 -12.35
N GLN A 10 2.09 -8.09 -12.75
CA GLN A 10 1.45 -7.34 -13.82
C GLN A 10 1.06 -5.94 -13.35
N ILE A 11 0.43 -5.82 -12.17
CA ILE A 11 0.05 -4.54 -11.57
C ILE A 11 1.28 -3.63 -11.43
N VAL A 12 2.40 -4.14 -10.92
CA VAL A 12 3.64 -3.35 -10.78
C VAL A 12 4.19 -2.90 -12.15
N ARG A 13 4.08 -3.76 -13.17
CA ARG A 13 4.48 -3.39 -14.55
C ARG A 13 3.58 -2.31 -15.12
N ASP A 14 2.27 -2.43 -14.93
CA ASP A 14 1.28 -1.47 -15.42
C ASP A 14 1.42 -0.12 -14.71
N LEU A 15 1.59 -0.09 -13.37
CA LEU A 15 1.89 1.12 -12.61
C LEU A 15 3.16 1.81 -13.09
N ARG A 16 4.21 1.02 -13.40
CA ARG A 16 5.46 1.57 -13.92
C ARG A 16 5.26 2.15 -15.32
N ALA A 17 4.48 1.49 -16.15
CA ALA A 17 4.20 1.94 -17.52
C ALA A 17 3.31 3.18 -17.56
N SER A 18 2.37 3.34 -16.61
CA SER A 18 1.52 4.55 -16.50
C SER A 18 2.22 5.74 -15.83
N GLY A 19 3.36 5.51 -15.19
CA GLY A 19 4.05 6.54 -14.39
C GLY A 19 3.50 6.68 -12.96
N ASP A 20 2.54 5.85 -12.56
CA ASP A 20 1.91 5.89 -11.24
C ASP A 20 2.69 5.13 -10.16
N LEU A 21 3.83 4.51 -10.50
CA LEU A 21 4.68 3.80 -9.54
C LEU A 21 5.62 4.77 -8.81
N THR A 22 5.12 5.43 -7.77
CA THR A 22 5.89 6.41 -6.98
C THR A 22 7.08 5.79 -6.27
N ILE A 23 6.86 4.68 -5.55
CA ILE A 23 7.92 3.97 -4.82
C ILE A 23 7.80 2.48 -5.14
N SER A 24 8.94 1.85 -5.40
CA SER A 24 9.06 0.41 -5.59
C SER A 24 10.32 -0.07 -4.90
N LEU A 25 10.17 -0.70 -3.74
CA LEU A 25 11.29 -1.25 -2.97
C LEU A 25 11.37 -2.74 -3.13
N VAL A 26 12.60 -3.26 -3.15
CA VAL A 26 12.89 -4.70 -3.09
C VAL A 26 13.69 -5.00 -1.83
N ALA A 27 13.47 -6.19 -1.28
CA ALA A 27 14.34 -6.78 -0.28
C ALA A 27 15.22 -7.81 -0.97
N GLU A 28 16.53 -7.71 -0.76
CA GLU A 28 17.54 -8.56 -1.39
C GLU A 28 18.30 -9.35 -0.32
N GLU A 29 18.54 -10.63 -0.59
CA GLU A 29 19.47 -11.49 0.13
C GLU A 29 20.54 -11.98 -0.87
N GLY A 30 21.73 -11.39 -0.81
CA GLY A 30 22.73 -11.61 -1.86
C GLY A 30 22.24 -11.05 -3.20
N GLU A 31 22.19 -11.90 -4.23
CA GLU A 31 21.69 -11.53 -5.58
C GLU A 31 20.20 -11.83 -5.77
N GLU A 32 19.52 -12.34 -4.73
CA GLU A 32 18.14 -12.80 -4.81
C GLU A 32 17.15 -11.76 -4.26
N ILE A 33 16.18 -11.34 -5.09
CA ILE A 33 15.01 -10.59 -4.60
C ILE A 33 14.10 -11.53 -3.82
N VAL A 34 13.89 -11.24 -2.54
CA VAL A 34 13.07 -12.05 -1.61
C VAL A 34 11.77 -11.36 -1.23
N GLY A 35 11.60 -10.08 -1.54
CA GLY A 35 10.35 -9.37 -1.34
C GLY A 35 10.27 -8.05 -2.10
N HIS A 36 9.07 -7.51 -2.20
CA HIS A 36 8.76 -6.28 -2.91
C HIS A 36 7.59 -5.54 -2.24
N VAL A 37 7.60 -4.22 -2.30
CA VAL A 37 6.45 -3.37 -2.00
C VAL A 37 6.37 -2.20 -2.98
N ALA A 38 5.15 -1.89 -3.42
CA ALA A 38 4.86 -0.72 -4.24
C ALA A 38 3.97 0.30 -3.51
N PHE A 39 4.15 1.56 -3.88
CA PHE A 39 3.27 2.66 -3.52
C PHE A 39 2.93 3.47 -4.76
N SER A 40 1.66 3.86 -4.89
CA SER A 40 1.13 4.64 -6.01
C SER A 40 0.19 5.73 -5.49
N PRO A 41 -0.02 6.84 -6.23
CA PRO A 41 -0.96 7.88 -5.83
C PRO A 41 -2.40 7.34 -5.74
N ILE A 42 -3.18 7.89 -4.80
CA ILE A 42 -4.61 7.59 -4.66
C ILE A 42 -5.41 8.85 -4.40
N THR A 43 -6.69 8.82 -4.73
CA THR A 43 -7.65 9.84 -4.32
C THR A 43 -8.41 9.38 -3.08
N VAL A 44 -8.71 10.31 -2.16
CA VAL A 44 -9.56 10.05 -0.98
C VAL A 44 -10.72 11.05 -0.97
N GLY A 45 -11.92 10.62 -1.36
CA GLY A 45 -13.04 11.54 -1.56
C GLY A 45 -12.70 12.59 -2.63
N ASP A 46 -12.63 13.85 -2.23
CA ASP A 46 -12.25 15.00 -3.08
C ASP A 46 -10.77 15.40 -2.95
N ILE A 47 -9.97 14.63 -2.18
CA ILE A 47 -8.53 14.89 -2.01
C ILE A 47 -7.78 14.14 -3.09
N GLU A 48 -7.24 14.88 -4.06
CA GLU A 48 -6.55 14.31 -5.24
C GLU A 48 -5.04 14.13 -5.03
N ASP A 49 -4.44 14.87 -4.09
CA ASP A 49 -2.98 14.92 -3.91
C ASP A 49 -2.49 14.55 -2.51
N GLY A 50 -1.24 14.07 -2.47
CA GLY A 50 -0.50 13.80 -1.23
C GLY A 50 -0.88 12.50 -0.53
N TRP A 51 -1.80 11.71 -1.07
CA TRP A 51 -2.16 10.40 -0.55
C TRP A 51 -1.65 9.28 -1.45
N PHE A 52 -1.16 8.21 -0.82
CA PHE A 52 -0.60 7.06 -1.53
C PHE A 52 -1.22 5.74 -1.06
N GLY A 53 -1.46 4.85 -2.00
CA GLY A 53 -1.88 3.48 -1.76
C GLY A 53 -0.68 2.57 -1.56
N LEU A 54 -0.70 1.73 -0.53
CA LEU A 54 0.27 0.65 -0.37
C LEU A 54 -0.24 -0.61 -1.09
N GLY A 55 0.50 -1.06 -2.09
CA GLY A 55 0.25 -2.34 -2.75
C GLY A 55 0.74 -2.40 -4.21
N PRO A 56 1.03 -3.61 -4.71
CA PRO A 56 1.07 -4.88 -3.98
C PRO A 56 2.28 -4.98 -3.03
N ILE A 57 2.21 -5.93 -2.09
CA ILE A 57 3.32 -6.36 -1.24
C ILE A 57 3.47 -7.87 -1.33
N SER A 58 4.70 -8.33 -1.56
CA SER A 58 4.99 -9.74 -1.78
C SER A 58 6.29 -10.12 -1.07
N VAL A 59 6.30 -11.29 -0.43
CA VAL A 59 7.51 -11.89 0.16
C VAL A 59 7.51 -13.36 -0.21
N LYS A 60 8.66 -13.87 -0.66
CA LYS A 60 8.83 -15.28 -1.02
C LYS A 60 8.32 -16.19 0.10
N PRO A 61 7.51 -17.23 -0.19
CA PRO A 61 6.90 -18.08 0.84
C PRO A 61 7.89 -18.60 1.89
N GLU A 62 9.09 -18.98 1.46
CA GLU A 62 10.17 -19.52 2.29
C GLU A 62 10.81 -18.46 3.22
N ARG A 63 10.54 -17.18 2.95
CA ARG A 63 11.05 -16.01 3.68
C ARG A 63 9.96 -15.23 4.42
N GLN A 64 8.72 -15.72 4.39
CA GLN A 64 7.62 -15.11 5.15
C GLN A 64 7.80 -15.28 6.67
N ARG A 65 7.11 -14.44 7.44
CA ARG A 65 7.16 -14.40 8.92
C ARG A 65 8.53 -14.06 9.53
N GLN A 66 9.49 -13.63 8.72
CA GLN A 66 10.81 -13.16 9.17
C GLN A 66 10.90 -11.63 9.31
N GLY A 67 9.77 -10.93 9.19
CA GLY A 67 9.72 -9.46 9.32
C GLY A 67 10.05 -8.67 8.04
N ILE A 68 10.41 -9.32 6.93
CA ILE A 68 10.77 -8.67 5.66
C ILE A 68 9.66 -7.73 5.17
N GLY A 69 8.41 -8.22 5.09
CA GLY A 69 7.28 -7.40 4.65
C GLY A 69 7.09 -6.16 5.53
N ARG A 70 7.23 -6.32 6.85
CA ARG A 70 7.16 -5.20 7.80
C ARG A 70 8.29 -4.19 7.56
N ALA A 71 9.52 -4.65 7.34
CA ALA A 71 10.66 -3.78 7.06
C ALA A 71 10.47 -2.99 5.76
N LEU A 72 10.00 -3.65 4.70
CA LEU A 72 9.66 -3.01 3.42
C LEU A 72 8.60 -1.93 3.59
N ILE A 73 7.51 -2.22 4.30
CA ILE A 73 6.44 -1.25 4.58
C ILE A 73 7.01 -0.04 5.33
N LEU A 74 7.72 -0.26 6.44
CA LEU A 74 8.26 0.83 7.25
C LEU A 74 9.23 1.70 6.47
N LYS A 75 10.10 1.09 5.65
CA LYS A 75 11.03 1.85 4.80
C LYS A 75 10.28 2.67 3.75
N GLY A 76 9.27 2.09 3.11
CA GLY A 76 8.43 2.79 2.13
C GLY A 76 7.64 3.95 2.73
N LEU A 77 7.04 3.77 3.91
CA LEU A 77 6.37 4.85 4.65
C LEU A 77 7.35 5.97 5.03
N GLY A 78 8.60 5.64 5.37
CA GLY A 78 9.66 6.62 5.61
C GLY A 78 9.95 7.47 4.37
N LEU A 79 10.13 6.83 3.22
CA LEU A 79 10.35 7.53 1.95
C LEU A 79 9.15 8.40 1.54
N LEU A 80 7.92 7.94 1.78
CA LEU A 80 6.74 8.79 1.53
C LEU A 80 6.76 10.06 2.39
N ARG A 81 7.19 9.98 3.65
CA ARG A 81 7.34 11.17 4.50
C ARG A 81 8.42 12.12 3.96
N GLU A 82 9.52 11.58 3.43
CA GLU A 82 10.58 12.37 2.80
C GLU A 82 10.09 13.08 1.51
N CYS A 83 9.15 12.48 0.79
CA CYS A 83 8.46 13.08 -0.35
C CYS A 83 7.28 14.01 0.03
N ASP A 84 7.20 14.44 1.29
CA ASP A 84 6.14 15.30 1.82
C ASP A 84 4.71 14.77 1.60
N ALA A 85 4.53 13.45 1.68
CA ALA A 85 3.20 12.83 1.62
C ALA A 85 2.32 13.24 2.82
N THR A 86 1.02 13.37 2.58
CA THR A 86 -0.02 13.62 3.59
C THR A 86 -0.40 12.36 4.35
N GLY A 87 -0.43 11.22 3.67
CA GLY A 87 -0.76 9.95 4.28
C GLY A 87 -0.65 8.77 3.33
N CYS A 88 -0.92 7.58 3.87
CA CYS A 88 -0.97 6.35 3.10
C CYS A 88 -2.22 5.55 3.48
N ALA A 89 -2.87 4.91 2.51
CA ALA A 89 -4.00 4.02 2.74
C ALA A 89 -3.76 2.64 2.09
N LEU A 90 -4.50 1.64 2.56
CA LEU A 90 -4.48 0.30 2.00
C LEU A 90 -5.80 -0.43 2.23
N ILE A 91 -5.95 -1.55 1.52
CA ILE A 91 -7.00 -2.53 1.75
C ILE A 91 -6.33 -3.84 2.18
N GLY A 92 -6.68 -4.36 3.35
CA GLY A 92 -6.07 -5.59 3.83
C GLY A 92 -6.46 -5.98 5.25
N ASN A 93 -5.93 -7.12 5.72
CA ASN A 93 -6.25 -7.64 7.06
C ASN A 93 -5.65 -6.76 8.18
N PRO A 94 -6.45 -6.21 9.10
CA PRO A 94 -5.96 -5.37 10.20
C PRO A 94 -4.93 -6.06 11.10
N ALA A 95 -5.01 -7.38 11.26
CA ALA A 95 -4.04 -8.13 12.06
C ALA A 95 -2.61 -8.04 11.50
N VAL A 96 -2.47 -7.80 10.19
CA VAL A 96 -1.17 -7.66 9.51
C VAL A 96 -0.65 -6.23 9.63
N TYR A 97 -1.51 -5.23 9.46
CA TYR A 97 -1.09 -3.84 9.26
C TYR A 97 -1.18 -2.96 10.52
N ARG A 98 -1.95 -3.37 11.55
CA ARG A 98 -2.02 -2.61 12.81
C ARG A 98 -0.66 -2.44 13.48
N GLY A 99 0.21 -3.45 13.40
CA GLY A 99 1.56 -3.42 14.00
C GLY A 99 2.56 -2.48 13.32
N VAL A 100 2.20 -1.88 12.17
CA VAL A 100 2.99 -0.84 11.49
C VAL A 100 2.32 0.54 11.55
N GLY A 101 1.19 0.65 12.27
CA GLY A 101 0.49 1.92 12.51
C GLY A 101 -0.75 2.17 11.68
N PHE A 102 -1.13 1.26 10.77
CA PHE A 102 -2.38 1.41 10.02
C PHE A 102 -3.59 1.19 10.92
N GLU A 103 -4.60 2.03 10.74
CA GLU A 103 -5.84 1.99 11.50
C GLU A 103 -7.05 2.18 10.58
N SER A 104 -8.22 1.74 11.04
CA SER A 104 -9.51 2.03 10.42
C SER A 104 -10.43 2.62 11.48
N ASP A 105 -11.02 3.77 11.17
CA ASP A 105 -12.03 4.48 11.98
C ASP A 105 -13.43 4.45 11.32
N GLY A 106 -13.58 3.65 10.25
CA GLY A 106 -14.83 3.53 9.50
C GLY A 106 -15.13 4.69 8.54
N LYS A 107 -14.25 5.70 8.42
CA LYS A 107 -14.49 6.87 7.56
C LYS A 107 -13.97 6.73 6.14
N LEU A 108 -13.12 5.74 5.89
CA LEU A 108 -12.66 5.39 4.54
C LEU A 108 -13.45 4.20 4.01
N THR A 109 -13.84 4.28 2.74
CA THR A 109 -14.60 3.22 2.05
C THR A 109 -13.91 2.80 0.76
N TYR A 110 -14.19 1.58 0.29
CA TYR A 110 -13.76 1.11 -1.02
C TYR A 110 -14.76 0.06 -1.53
N GLY A 111 -15.52 0.41 -2.56
CA GLY A 111 -16.65 -0.41 -3.02
C GLY A 111 -17.57 -0.80 -1.84
N ASP A 112 -17.97 -2.06 -1.81
CA ASP A 112 -18.81 -2.64 -0.75
C ASP A 112 -17.99 -3.34 0.37
N LEU A 113 -16.68 -3.09 0.44
CA LEU A 113 -15.85 -3.72 1.47
C LEU A 113 -16.20 -3.18 2.85
N ASP A 114 -16.20 -4.09 3.84
CA ASP A 114 -16.26 -3.72 5.24
C ASP A 114 -15.10 -2.76 5.56
N THR A 115 -15.45 -1.58 6.05
CA THR A 115 -14.52 -0.47 6.33
C THR A 115 -13.39 -0.87 7.27
N ARG A 116 -13.56 -1.93 8.09
CA ARG A 116 -12.47 -2.47 8.91
C ARG A 116 -11.24 -2.87 8.11
N TYR A 117 -11.40 -3.24 6.83
CA TYR A 117 -10.29 -3.62 5.95
C TYR A 117 -9.66 -2.44 5.23
N VAL A 118 -10.34 -1.29 5.19
CA VAL A 118 -9.86 -0.06 4.58
C VAL A 118 -9.16 0.76 5.65
N GLN A 119 -7.84 0.83 5.56
CA GLN A 119 -6.98 1.35 6.64
C GLN A 119 -6.10 2.48 6.13
N ARG A 120 -5.62 3.32 7.06
CA ARG A 120 -4.72 4.44 6.77
C ARG A 120 -3.66 4.71 7.83
N ILE A 121 -2.66 5.48 7.44
CA ILE A 121 -1.77 6.25 8.30
C ILE A 121 -1.80 7.70 7.82
N VAL A 122 -1.97 8.64 8.75
CA VAL A 122 -1.83 10.08 8.50
C VAL A 122 -0.42 10.50 8.88
N PHE A 123 0.27 11.21 7.98
CA PHE A 123 1.59 11.80 8.26
C PHE A 123 1.47 13.28 8.67
N LYS A 124 0.57 14.03 8.02
CA LYS A 124 0.28 15.44 8.31
C LYS A 124 -1.19 15.77 8.08
N GLY A 125 -1.66 16.82 8.75
CA GLY A 125 -3.02 17.32 8.61
C GLY A 125 -4.08 16.44 9.30
N SER A 126 -5.34 16.72 8.97
CA SER A 126 -6.49 16.01 9.54
C SER A 126 -6.74 14.69 8.80
N PRO A 127 -7.17 13.63 9.51
CA PRO A 127 -7.56 12.38 8.87
C PRO A 127 -8.73 12.60 7.89
N PRO A 128 -8.61 12.24 6.60
CA PRO A 128 -9.69 12.47 5.62
C PRO A 128 -10.91 11.56 5.83
N SER A 129 -11.89 11.66 4.95
CA SER A 129 -13.02 10.72 4.89
C SER A 129 -13.48 10.59 3.45
N GLY A 130 -14.01 9.43 3.08
CA GLY A 130 -14.56 9.20 1.74
C GLY A 130 -14.03 7.93 1.08
N ALA A 131 -14.45 7.75 -0.17
CA ALA A 131 -14.05 6.60 -0.97
C ALA A 131 -12.60 6.72 -1.43
N LEU A 132 -11.85 5.63 -1.26
CA LEU A 132 -10.55 5.47 -1.89
C LEU A 132 -10.74 5.20 -3.38
N LYS A 133 -9.89 5.81 -4.21
CA LYS A 133 -9.73 5.45 -5.62
C LYS A 133 -8.25 5.17 -5.87
N PHE A 134 -7.96 3.96 -6.34
CA PHE A 134 -6.63 3.55 -6.75
C PHE A 134 -6.46 3.77 -8.25
N SER A 135 -5.23 3.63 -8.76
CA SER A 135 -4.99 3.64 -10.20
C SER A 135 -5.87 2.58 -10.91
N PRO A 136 -6.45 2.87 -12.08
CA PRO A 136 -7.30 1.92 -12.81
C PRO A 136 -6.64 0.58 -13.15
N VAL A 137 -5.31 0.49 -13.04
CA VAL A 137 -4.55 -0.76 -13.22
C VAL A 137 -4.89 -1.83 -12.17
N PHE A 138 -5.48 -1.44 -11.03
CA PHE A 138 -5.95 -2.37 -10.00
C PHE A 138 -7.32 -3.02 -10.33
N ASP A 139 -8.05 -2.48 -11.31
CA ASP A 139 -9.38 -2.97 -11.70
C ASP A 139 -9.33 -3.97 -12.88
N LYS A 140 -8.13 -4.32 -13.35
CA LYS A 140 -7.90 -5.20 -14.52
C LYS A 140 -7.78 -6.68 -14.17
#